data_AF-A0A8B6FB01-F1
#
_entry.id   AF-A0A8B6FB01-F1
#
_cell.length_a   1.000
_cell.length_b   1.000
_cell.length_c   1.000
_cell.angle_alpha   90.00
_cell.angle_beta   90.00
_cell.angle_gamma   90.00
#
_symmetry.space_group_name_H-M   'P 1'
#
loop_
_entity.id
_entity.type
_entity.pdbx_description
1 polymer ?
#
loop_
_entity_poly.entity_id
_entity_poly.type
_entity_poly.pdbx_seq_one_letter_code
_entity_poly.pdbx_strand_id
1 'polypeptide(L)'
;MKREYRADAQENEENEQVSLQELVSVGQLVALYTDDDEEEYYMLKVEKSMETLRIDTTDSWKSLLPAGTPVFRGLYYNKTNSPFQYRLVNRKAVVPAASVVYICSDVTANNVIRITEETHLNVLECINEIKC
;
A
#
# COMPACT_ATOMS: atom_id res chain seq x y z
N MET A 1 -1.83 13.44 60.84
CA MET A 1 -2.70 12.44 60.19
C MET A 1 -2.60 12.69 58.68
N LYS A 2 -2.11 11.70 57.94
CA LYS A 2 -1.71 11.78 56.52
C LYS A 2 -2.90 12.14 55.64
N ARG A 3 -2.73 13.05 54.67
CA ARG A 3 -3.62 13.16 53.51
C ARG A 3 -2.88 12.64 52.29
N GLU A 4 -3.53 11.67 51.69
CA GLU A 4 -3.04 10.75 50.67
C GLU A 4 -2.96 11.42 49.30
N TYR A 5 -2.03 10.91 48.50
CA TYR A 5 -1.83 11.20 47.08
C TYR A 5 -3.11 10.93 46.27
N ARG A 6 -3.43 11.83 45.34
CA ARG A 6 -4.17 11.53 44.10
C ARG A 6 -3.35 12.16 42.97
N ALA A 7 -2.46 11.35 42.40
CA ALA A 7 -2.70 10.53 41.20
C ALA A 7 -2.60 11.43 39.97
N ASP A 8 -1.40 11.38 39.39
CA ASP A 8 -1.02 11.95 38.11
C ASP A 8 -2.11 11.66 37.07
N ALA A 9 -2.61 12.73 36.44
CA ALA A 9 -3.40 12.62 35.23
C ALA A 9 -2.44 12.14 34.14
N GLN A 10 -2.39 10.83 33.94
CA GLN A 10 -1.71 10.23 32.82
C GLN A 10 -2.52 10.60 31.58
N GLU A 11 -2.08 11.64 30.87
CA GLU A 11 -2.52 11.97 29.52
C GLU A 11 -2.22 10.76 28.64
N ASN A 12 -3.22 9.90 28.44
CA ASN A 12 -3.23 8.96 27.32
C ASN A 12 -3.45 9.78 26.06
N GLU A 13 -2.39 10.41 25.55
CA GLU A 13 -2.29 10.67 24.12
C GLU A 13 -2.22 9.30 23.44
N GLU A 14 -3.38 8.72 23.17
CA GLU A 14 -3.51 7.68 22.15
C GLU A 14 -3.09 8.34 20.84
N ASN A 15 -1.81 8.22 20.51
CA ASN A 15 -1.25 8.52 19.21
C ASN A 15 -1.98 7.59 18.23
N GLU A 16 -3.13 8.01 17.71
CA GLU A 16 -3.86 7.31 16.66
C GLU A 16 -2.89 7.18 15.46
N GLN A 17 -2.20 6.04 15.38
CA GLN A 17 -1.37 5.71 14.23
C GLN A 17 -2.32 5.58 13.04
N VAL A 18 -2.35 6.60 12.20
CA VAL A 18 -3.08 6.58 10.94
C VAL A 18 -2.49 5.47 10.07
N SER A 19 -3.34 4.56 9.60
CA SER A 19 -2.87 3.45 8.79
C SER A 19 -2.40 3.94 7.42
N LEU A 20 -1.30 3.39 6.89
CA LEU A 20 -0.75 3.79 5.59
C LEU A 20 -1.82 3.78 4.48
N GLN A 21 -2.68 2.77 4.48
CA GLN A 21 -3.77 2.64 3.50
C GLN A 21 -4.79 3.79 3.58
N GLU A 22 -4.96 4.44 4.72
CA GLU A 22 -5.88 5.58 4.86
C GLU A 22 -5.31 6.86 4.26
N LEU A 23 -3.98 6.93 4.06
CA LEU A 23 -3.29 8.05 3.42
C LEU A 23 -3.30 7.96 1.89
N VAL A 24 -3.69 6.81 1.33
CA VAL A 24 -3.69 6.58 -0.12
C VAL A 24 -4.84 7.33 -0.80
N SER A 25 -4.49 8.13 -1.80
CA SER A 25 -5.38 8.95 -2.59
C SER A 25 -5.45 8.52 -4.06
N VAL A 26 -6.58 8.84 -4.72
CA VAL A 26 -6.77 8.60 -6.15
C VAL A 26 -5.69 9.31 -6.97
N GLY A 27 -5.13 8.61 -7.95
CA GLY A 27 -4.07 9.10 -8.82
C GLY A 27 -2.66 8.91 -8.30
N GLN A 28 -2.48 8.47 -7.05
CA GLN A 28 -1.16 8.16 -6.50
C GLN A 28 -0.62 6.84 -7.06
N LEU A 29 0.71 6.73 -7.02
CA LEU A 29 1.45 5.51 -7.24
C LEU A 29 1.77 4.88 -5.88
N VAL A 30 1.48 3.59 -5.73
CA VAL A 30 1.81 2.81 -4.52
C VAL A 30 2.55 1.54 -4.90
N ALA A 31 3.45 1.10 -4.00
CA ALA A 31 4.05 -0.22 -4.06
C ALA A 31 3.25 -1.20 -3.21
N LEU A 32 3.13 -2.43 -3.71
CA LEU A 32 2.36 -3.50 -3.12
C LEU A 32 3.25 -4.67 -2.76
N TYR A 33 3.11 -5.18 -1.54
CA TYR A 33 3.62 -6.48 -1.14
C TYR A 33 3.04 -7.57 -2.05
N THR A 34 3.87 -8.57 -2.34
CA THR A 34 3.47 -9.79 -3.03
C THR A 34 4.23 -10.99 -2.48
N ASP A 35 3.62 -12.16 -2.54
CA ASP A 35 4.20 -13.47 -2.27
C ASP A 35 4.66 -14.17 -3.57
N ASP A 36 4.86 -13.40 -4.63
CA ASP A 36 5.26 -13.89 -5.94
C ASP A 36 6.78 -14.06 -5.98
N ASP A 37 7.26 -15.28 -6.25
CA ASP A 37 8.69 -15.58 -6.28
C ASP A 37 9.43 -14.88 -7.44
N GLU A 38 8.72 -14.41 -8.47
CA GLU A 38 9.31 -13.73 -9.62
C GLU A 38 9.38 -12.20 -9.45
N GLU A 39 8.64 -11.63 -8.49
CA GLU A 39 8.51 -10.19 -8.33
C GLU A 39 8.69 -9.75 -6.87
N GLU A 40 9.59 -8.80 -6.63
CA GLU A 40 9.85 -8.27 -5.29
C GLU A 40 8.65 -7.48 -4.73
N TYR A 41 7.94 -6.77 -5.62
CA TYR A 41 6.73 -5.99 -5.34
C TYR A 41 6.06 -5.60 -6.65
N TYR A 42 4.77 -5.27 -6.57
CA TYR A 42 4.02 -4.68 -7.67
C TYR A 42 3.83 -3.18 -7.50
N MET A 43 3.63 -2.47 -8.61
CA MET A 43 3.36 -1.03 -8.62
C MET A 43 1.94 -0.80 -9.13
N LEU A 44 1.18 0.06 -8.45
CA LEU A 44 -0.23 0.32 -8.75
C LEU A 44 -0.49 1.82 -8.87
N LYS A 45 -1.13 2.24 -9.97
CA LYS A 45 -1.82 3.53 -10.05
C LYS A 45 -3.21 3.38 -9.46
N VAL A 46 -3.49 4.10 -8.38
CA VAL A 46 -4.80 4.07 -7.72
C VAL A 46 -5.83 4.84 -8.55
N GLU A 47 -6.95 4.21 -8.90
CA GLU A 47 -8.03 4.85 -9.67
C GLU A 47 -9.30 5.13 -8.84
N LYS A 48 -9.46 4.44 -7.71
CA LYS A 48 -10.57 4.66 -6.77
C LYS A 48 -10.07 4.74 -5.35
N SER A 49 -10.76 5.51 -4.53
CA SER A 49 -10.55 5.52 -3.08
C SER A 49 -10.76 4.12 -2.51
N MET A 50 -10.17 3.84 -1.35
CA MET A 50 -10.35 2.57 -0.64
C MET A 50 -11.84 2.27 -0.49
N GLU A 51 -12.23 1.04 -0.80
CA GLU A 51 -13.61 0.57 -0.61
C GLU A 51 -13.63 -0.81 0.04
N THR A 52 -14.67 -1.10 0.80
CA THR A 52 -14.91 -2.44 1.33
C THR A 52 -15.74 -3.25 0.34
N LEU A 53 -15.26 -4.44 -0.02
CA LEU A 53 -15.98 -5.36 -0.89
C LEU A 53 -17.34 -5.74 -0.30
N ARG A 54 -18.40 -5.66 -1.11
CA ARG A 54 -19.76 -6.07 -0.70
C ARG A 54 -20.09 -7.52 -1.01
N ILE A 55 -19.34 -8.10 -1.95
CA ILE A 55 -19.45 -9.48 -2.41
C ILE A 55 -18.04 -10.03 -2.64
N ASP A 56 -17.92 -11.34 -2.58
CA ASP A 56 -16.68 -12.02 -2.94
C ASP A 56 -16.26 -11.63 -4.36
N THR A 57 -15.00 -11.27 -4.51
CA THR A 57 -14.43 -10.79 -5.77
C THR A 57 -13.12 -11.51 -6.02
N THR A 58 -12.91 -11.95 -7.26
CA THR A 58 -11.62 -12.52 -7.67
C THR A 58 -10.70 -11.40 -8.17
N ASP A 59 -9.46 -11.40 -7.72
CA ASP A 59 -8.46 -10.43 -8.17
C ASP A 59 -7.84 -10.80 -9.53
N SER A 60 -6.84 -10.01 -9.95
CA SER A 60 -6.13 -10.21 -11.21
C SER A 60 -5.30 -11.49 -11.27
N TRP A 61 -4.96 -12.09 -10.14
CA TRP A 61 -4.18 -13.33 -10.02
C TRP A 61 -5.04 -14.55 -9.67
N LYS A 62 -6.36 -14.41 -9.78
CA LYS A 62 -7.36 -15.44 -9.51
C LYS A 62 -7.51 -15.81 -8.03
N SER A 63 -6.98 -14.99 -7.13
CA SER A 63 -7.18 -15.13 -5.69
C SER A 63 -8.57 -14.63 -5.32
N LEU A 64 -9.25 -15.38 -4.44
CA LEU A 64 -10.57 -15.00 -3.93
C LEU A 64 -10.41 -14.00 -2.78
N LEU A 65 -10.99 -12.82 -2.94
CA LEU A 65 -11.11 -11.80 -1.91
C LEU A 65 -12.54 -11.85 -1.35
N PRO A 66 -12.74 -12.18 -0.06
CA PRO A 66 -14.07 -12.28 0.51
C PRO A 66 -14.75 -10.91 0.64
N ALA A 67 -16.09 -10.91 0.73
CA ALA A 67 -16.84 -9.75 1.15
C ALA A 67 -16.34 -9.23 2.52
N GLY A 68 -16.30 -7.92 2.70
CA GLY A 68 -15.74 -7.27 3.88
C GLY A 68 -14.26 -6.90 3.77
N THR A 69 -13.53 -7.38 2.74
CA THR A 69 -12.13 -6.99 2.54
C THR A 69 -12.03 -5.54 2.04
N PRO A 70 -11.23 -4.66 2.68
CA PRO A 70 -10.90 -3.35 2.14
C PRO A 70 -9.93 -3.50 0.96
N VAL A 71 -10.21 -2.81 -0.14
CA VAL A 71 -9.45 -2.92 -1.38
C VAL A 71 -9.19 -1.58 -2.04
N PHE A 72 -8.11 -1.51 -2.81
CA PHE A 72 -7.92 -0.50 -3.84
C PHE A 72 -8.24 -1.07 -5.21
N ARG A 73 -8.72 -0.19 -6.10
CA ARG A 73 -8.83 -0.48 -7.53
C ARG A 73 -7.94 0.46 -8.32
N GLY A 74 -7.30 -0.07 -9.34
CA GLY A 74 -6.32 0.67 -10.10
C GLY A 74 -5.82 -0.06 -11.33
N LEU A 75 -4.63 0.34 -11.79
CA LEU A 75 -3.93 -0.23 -12.93
C LEU A 75 -2.50 -0.58 -12.54
N TYR A 76 -2.05 -1.78 -12.92
CA TYR A 76 -0.68 -2.21 -12.66
C TYR A 76 0.33 -1.48 -13.55
N TYR A 77 1.56 -1.44 -13.06
CA TYR A 77 2.73 -1.21 -13.89
C TYR A 77 3.56 -2.49 -14.00
N ASN A 78 4.13 -2.72 -15.19
CA ASN A 78 5.13 -3.77 -15.40
C ASN A 78 6.53 -3.16 -15.43
N LYS A 79 7.50 -3.88 -14.85
CA LYS A 79 8.93 -3.58 -15.03
C LYS A 79 9.27 -3.58 -16.53
N THR A 80 10.15 -2.67 -16.91
CA THR A 80 10.72 -2.63 -18.26
C THR A 80 12.15 -3.16 -18.23
N ASN A 81 12.77 -3.31 -19.40
CA ASN A 81 14.19 -3.69 -19.50
C ASN A 81 15.13 -2.59 -18.96
N SER A 82 14.61 -1.38 -18.70
CA SER A 82 15.39 -0.31 -18.08
C SER A 82 15.25 -0.39 -16.55
N PRO A 83 16.35 -0.33 -15.78
CA PRO A 83 16.31 -0.35 -14.32
C PRO A 83 15.36 0.71 -13.77
N PHE A 84 14.56 0.32 -12.77
CA PHE A 84 13.62 1.18 -12.03
C PHE A 84 12.57 1.90 -12.90
N GLN A 85 12.44 1.51 -14.16
CA GLN A 85 11.44 2.05 -15.06
C GLN A 85 10.31 1.06 -15.24
N TYR A 86 9.09 1.58 -15.14
CA TYR A 86 7.88 0.81 -15.25
C TYR A 86 6.94 1.43 -16.28
N ARG A 87 6.13 0.59 -16.92
CA ARG A 87 5.11 1.00 -17.88
C ARG A 87 3.73 0.61 -17.39
N LEU A 88 2.81 1.56 -17.40
CA LEU A 88 1.41 1.34 -17.06
C LEU A 88 0.82 0.34 -18.06
N VAL A 89 0.16 -0.68 -17.53
CA VAL A 89 -0.57 -1.67 -18.33
C VAL A 89 -2.06 -1.48 -18.12
N ASN A 90 -2.84 -1.68 -19.18
CA ASN A 90 -4.31 -1.60 -19.12
C ASN A 90 -4.91 -2.88 -18.50
N ARG A 91 -4.37 -3.31 -17.35
CA ARG A 91 -4.83 -4.45 -16.56
C ARG A 91 -5.44 -3.89 -15.29
N LYS A 92 -6.76 -4.02 -15.18
CA LYS A 92 -7.51 -3.59 -13.99
C LYS A 92 -7.12 -4.46 -12.78
N ALA A 93 -6.80 -3.78 -11.70
CA ALA A 93 -6.41 -4.35 -10.43
C ALA A 93 -7.55 -4.23 -9.41
N VAL A 94 -7.66 -5.25 -8.57
CA VAL A 94 -8.38 -5.21 -7.29
C VAL A 94 -7.39 -5.81 -6.30
N VAL A 95 -6.91 -5.00 -5.35
CA VAL A 95 -5.87 -5.43 -4.42
C VAL A 95 -6.29 -5.18 -2.98
N PRO A 96 -6.00 -6.08 -2.03
CA PRO A 96 -6.22 -5.81 -0.62
C PRO A 96 -5.52 -4.52 -0.19
N ALA A 97 -6.19 -3.66 0.57
CA ALA A 97 -5.61 -2.41 1.06
C ALA A 97 -4.35 -2.65 1.92
N ALA A 98 -4.37 -3.74 2.70
CA ALA A 98 -3.25 -4.19 3.53
C ALA A 98 -2.00 -4.61 2.73
N SER A 99 -2.10 -4.79 1.40
CA SER A 99 -0.92 -5.05 0.56
C SER A 99 -0.11 -3.79 0.27
N VAL A 100 -0.63 -2.60 0.53
CA VAL A 100 0.11 -1.35 0.31
C VAL A 100 1.22 -1.23 1.36
N VAL A 101 2.46 -1.15 0.89
CA VAL A 101 3.65 -1.04 1.75
C VAL A 101 4.35 0.31 1.64
N TYR A 102 4.12 1.03 0.54
CA TYR A 102 4.78 2.30 0.30
C TYR A 102 3.94 3.19 -0.63
N ILE A 103 3.89 4.49 -0.32
CA ILE A 103 3.29 5.51 -1.19
C ILE A 103 4.42 6.27 -1.89
N CYS A 104 4.50 6.16 -3.21
CA CYS A 104 5.51 6.84 -4.01
C CYS A 104 5.10 8.32 -4.25
N SER A 105 5.08 9.13 -3.19
CA SER A 105 4.58 10.52 -3.21
C SER A 105 5.29 11.41 -4.23
N ASP A 106 6.57 11.16 -4.47
CA ASP A 106 7.41 11.99 -5.34
C ASP A 106 7.30 11.61 -6.83
N VAL A 107 6.51 10.57 -7.14
CA VAL A 107 6.37 10.03 -8.49
C VAL A 107 4.95 10.27 -9.00
N THR A 108 4.84 11.08 -10.06
CA THR A 108 3.56 11.29 -10.74
C THR A 108 3.18 10.06 -11.57
N ALA A 109 1.99 9.49 -11.35
CA ALA A 109 1.50 8.28 -12.00
C ALA A 109 1.11 8.49 -13.48
N ASN A 110 2.10 8.44 -14.37
CA ASN A 110 1.99 8.58 -15.83
C ASN A 110 2.12 7.24 -16.57
N ASN A 111 1.98 7.23 -17.91
CA ASN A 111 2.10 5.99 -18.70
C ASN A 111 3.43 5.26 -18.54
N VAL A 112 4.52 6.00 -18.33
CA VAL A 112 5.83 5.45 -18.00
C VAL A 112 6.33 6.22 -16.79
N ILE A 113 6.79 5.49 -15.79
CA ILE A 113 7.35 6.04 -14.56
C ILE A 113 8.78 5.53 -14.38
N ARG A 114 9.58 6.29 -13.66
CA ARG A 114 10.88 5.86 -13.18
C ARG A 114 10.96 6.23 -11.71
N ILE A 115 11.27 5.26 -10.87
CA ILE A 115 11.58 5.51 -9.47
C ILE A 115 13.11 5.64 -9.32
N THR A 116 13.56 6.25 -8.23
CA THR A 116 14.99 6.26 -7.91
C THR A 116 15.39 4.91 -7.28
N GLU A 117 16.68 4.62 -7.28
CA GLU A 117 17.23 3.47 -6.53
C GLU A 117 16.90 3.60 -5.04
N GLU A 118 16.96 4.81 -4.48
CA GLU A 118 16.57 5.09 -3.10
C GLU A 118 15.10 4.71 -2.83
N THR A 119 14.15 5.12 -3.68
CA THR A 119 12.75 4.70 -3.55
C THR A 119 12.62 3.18 -3.60
N HIS A 120 13.36 2.51 -4.49
CA HIS A 120 13.34 1.06 -4.57
C HIS A 120 13.84 0.40 -3.27
N LEU A 121 14.95 0.88 -2.72
CA LEU A 121 15.51 0.36 -1.46
C LEU A 121 14.55 0.60 -0.29
N ASN A 122 13.92 1.78 -0.22
CA ASN A 122 12.91 2.07 0.81
C ASN A 122 11.71 1.11 0.73
N VAL A 123 11.24 0.79 -0.48
CA VAL A 123 10.16 -0.21 -0.66
C VAL A 123 10.60 -1.58 -0.14
N LEU A 124 11.82 -2.01 -0.46
CA LEU A 124 12.35 -3.30 0.00
C LEU A 124 12.51 -3.35 1.53
N GLU A 125 12.93 -2.24 2.14
CA GLU A 125 13.01 -2.11 3.60
C GLU A 125 11.64 -2.31 4.25
N CYS A 126 10.61 -1.58 3.79
CA CYS A 126 9.24 -1.76 4.29
C CYS A 126 8.71 -3.19 4.14
N ILE A 127 9.07 -3.88 3.05
CA ILE A 127 8.66 -5.28 2.83
C ILE A 127 9.37 -6.23 3.80
N ASN A 128 10.66 -5.99 4.08
CA ASN A 128 11.41 -6.80 5.02
C ASN A 128 10.88 -6.67 6.46
N GLU A 129 10.45 -5.47 6.86
CA GLU A 129 9.82 -5.25 8.17
C GLU A 129 8.53 -6.05 8.36
N ILE A 130 7.78 -6.33 7.29
CA ILE A 130 6.55 -7.15 7.34
C ILE A 130 6.87 -8.64 7.47
N LYS A 131 8.03 -9.09 6.95
CA LYS A 131 8.43 -10.51 6.96
C LYS A 131 9.11 -10.95 8.26
N CYS A 132 9.51 -10.01 9.12
CA CYS A 132 10.17 -10.27 10.41
C CYS A 132 9.16 -10.48 11.54
#